data_AF-A0AAV0ESW4-F1
#
_entry.id   AF-A0AAV0ESW4-F1
#
_cell.length_a   1.000
_cell.length_b   1.000
_cell.length_c   1.000
_cell.angle_alpha   90.00
_cell.angle_beta   90.00
_cell.angle_gamma   90.00
#
_symmetry.space_group_name_H-M   'P 1'
#
loop_
_entity.id
_entity.type
_entity.pdbx_description
1 polymer ?
#
loop_
_entity_poly.entity_id
_entity_poly.type
_entity_poly.pdbx_seq_one_letter_code
_entity_poly.pdbx_strand_id
1 'polypeptide(L)'
;MMAAVASTNPLSSAFFSRQGFLGSKYSNSSCRAHKAKFKRGGFQKIRAAFELKPPPYPMNALEPHMSRETFEYHWGKHHRAYVDKLNKHIVGTELDGMRLEDIVLATYNKGNMLPSFNNAAQAWNHEFFWESMKPGGGGEPSGELLELINRDFGSFDMFVKEFKTAAATQFGSGWAWLAYKANKLNVENAINPLPSEKDKKLVIVKTPNAVNPLVWDYSPLLTIDVWEHAYYLDFQNCRPDYISVFMEKLVSWEAVGSRLDAAKARVVEREVEEQKRRAEEEGQNDPKDTGVTVLYFDDDGKIFEADASEPEEAT
;
A
#
# COMPACT_ATOMS: atom_id res chain seq x y z
N MET A 1 47.22 -15.81 47.52
CA MET A 1 47.67 -16.82 46.53
C MET A 1 47.36 -16.25 45.15
N MET A 2 48.43 -15.91 44.43
CA MET A 2 48.60 -15.38 43.06
C MET A 2 47.68 -14.30 42.46
N ALA A 3 48.33 -13.17 42.16
CA ALA A 3 47.97 -12.08 41.28
C ALA A 3 48.95 -12.01 40.09
N ALA A 4 48.55 -11.46 38.94
CA ALA A 4 49.40 -10.81 37.92
C ALA A 4 48.46 -10.22 36.83
N VAL A 5 48.16 -8.92 36.79
CA VAL A 5 48.96 -7.75 36.32
C VAL A 5 49.11 -7.70 34.80
N ALA A 6 48.49 -6.67 34.21
CA ALA A 6 48.64 -6.21 32.84
C ALA A 6 49.88 -5.30 32.70
N SER A 7 50.52 -5.31 31.53
CA SER A 7 51.50 -4.30 31.12
C SER A 7 51.51 -4.10 29.61
N THR A 8 51.72 -2.86 29.22
CA THR A 8 51.55 -2.23 27.90
C THR A 8 52.87 -2.02 27.14
N ASN A 9 52.76 -1.91 25.80
CA ASN A 9 53.52 -1.02 24.88
C ASN A 9 55.00 -1.37 24.50
N PRO A 10 55.61 -0.72 23.48
CA PRO A 10 55.32 -0.74 22.02
C PRO A 10 56.62 -0.78 21.15
N LEU A 11 56.54 -0.41 19.85
CA LEU A 11 57.66 -0.03 18.91
C LEU A 11 58.52 -1.22 18.38
N SER A 12 59.10 -1.28 17.18
CA SER A 12 59.29 -0.39 16.02
C SER A 12 59.77 -1.24 14.82
N SER A 13 59.66 -0.66 13.62
CA SER A 13 60.08 -1.04 12.26
C SER A 13 61.49 -1.64 12.06
N ALA A 14 61.64 -2.48 11.01
CA ALA A 14 62.72 -2.38 9.99
C ALA A 14 62.62 -3.51 8.93
N PHE A 15 62.42 -3.20 7.64
CA PHE A 15 63.41 -3.01 6.54
C PHE A 15 63.49 -4.21 5.55
N PHE A 16 63.17 -3.89 4.29
CA PHE A 16 63.71 -4.38 3.00
C PHE A 16 63.74 -5.88 2.67
N SER A 17 63.13 -6.22 1.52
CA SER A 17 63.96 -6.62 0.37
C SER A 17 63.26 -6.36 -0.97
N ARG A 18 64.09 -6.10 -1.97
CA ARG A 18 63.81 -5.54 -3.29
C ARG A 18 64.31 -6.54 -4.33
N GLN A 19 63.46 -6.94 -5.27
CA GLN A 19 63.81 -7.53 -6.58
C GLN A 19 62.44 -7.66 -7.31
N GLY A 20 62.14 -7.02 -8.43
CA GLY A 20 62.97 -6.63 -9.56
C GLY A 20 62.57 -7.51 -10.73
N PHE A 21 61.83 -6.99 -11.71
CA PHE A 21 61.87 -7.56 -13.06
C PHE A 21 61.53 -6.52 -14.13
N LEU A 22 62.26 -6.67 -15.24
CA LEU A 22 62.44 -5.77 -16.37
C LEU A 22 61.18 -5.57 -17.23
N GLY A 23 61.18 -4.44 -17.94
CA GLY A 23 60.09 -3.96 -18.76
C GLY A 23 59.97 -4.60 -20.15
N SER A 24 58.91 -4.20 -20.85
CA SER A 24 58.78 -4.34 -22.29
C SER A 24 57.91 -3.19 -22.81
N LYS A 25 58.44 -2.45 -23.79
CA LYS A 25 57.76 -1.37 -24.52
C LYS A 25 57.04 -2.00 -25.72
N TYR A 26 55.74 -1.75 -25.87
CA TYR A 26 55.07 -1.87 -27.18
C TYR A 26 54.07 -0.73 -27.41
N SER A 27 54.42 0.03 -28.46
CA SER A 27 53.64 0.78 -29.44
C SER A 27 52.12 0.99 -29.27
N ASN A 28 51.77 2.27 -29.40
CA ASN A 28 50.51 2.89 -29.82
C ASN A 28 49.46 2.01 -30.53
N SER A 29 48.23 2.09 -30.03
CA SER A 29 47.01 2.04 -30.84
C SER A 29 46.00 3.04 -30.26
N SER A 30 45.63 4.02 -31.09
CA SER A 30 44.66 5.07 -30.80
C SER A 30 43.25 4.48 -30.68
N CYS A 31 42.72 4.39 -29.46
CA CYS A 31 41.29 4.15 -29.25
C CYS A 31 40.53 5.46 -29.48
N ARG A 32 39.87 5.56 -30.63
CA ARG A 32 38.85 6.58 -30.90
C ARG A 32 37.78 6.52 -29.81
N ALA A 33 37.71 7.56 -28.99
CA ALA A 33 36.58 7.80 -28.10
C ALA A 33 35.32 8.04 -28.94
N HIS A 34 34.44 7.04 -29.00
CA HIS A 34 33.06 7.25 -29.42
C HIS A 34 32.37 8.08 -28.32
N LYS A 35 32.29 9.40 -28.54
CA LYS A 35 31.36 10.27 -27.82
C LYS A 35 29.95 9.80 -28.13
N ALA A 36 29.41 8.91 -27.30
CA ALA A 36 27.99 8.63 -27.26
C ALA A 36 27.29 9.94 -26.91
N LYS A 37 26.63 10.55 -27.91
CA LYS A 37 25.72 11.66 -27.70
C LYS A 37 24.54 11.12 -26.90
N PHE A 38 24.59 11.27 -25.57
CA PHE A 38 23.38 11.22 -24.76
C PHE A 38 22.45 12.31 -25.32
N LYS A 39 21.39 11.88 -26.03
CA LYS A 39 20.25 12.75 -26.29
C LYS A 39 19.77 13.20 -24.91
N ARG A 40 19.90 14.50 -24.63
CA ARG A 40 19.22 15.12 -23.51
C ARG A 40 17.73 14.83 -23.70
N GLY A 41 17.19 13.91 -22.89
CA GLY A 41 15.76 13.73 -22.78
C GLY A 41 15.15 15.09 -22.50
N GLY A 42 14.12 15.45 -23.27
CA GLY A 42 13.38 16.68 -23.02
C GLY A 42 12.95 16.73 -21.56
N PHE A 43 13.00 17.92 -20.96
CA PHE A 43 12.47 18.16 -19.62
C PHE A 43 11.03 17.62 -19.59
N GLN A 44 10.83 16.48 -18.94
CA GLN A 44 9.49 16.02 -18.65
C GLN A 44 8.83 17.10 -17.79
N LYS A 45 7.71 17.63 -18.27
CA LYS A 45 6.91 18.61 -17.56
C LYS A 45 6.48 17.94 -16.24
N ILE A 46 7.01 18.41 -15.11
CA ILE A 46 6.62 17.97 -13.76
C ILE A 46 5.10 18.05 -13.68
N ARG A 47 4.43 16.91 -13.44
CA ARG A 47 2.96 16.84 -13.49
C ARG A 47 2.32 16.80 -12.12
N ALA A 48 2.97 16.21 -11.11
CA ALA A 48 2.42 16.21 -9.76
C ALA A 48 3.48 16.51 -8.71
N ALA A 49 3.35 17.66 -8.08
CA ALA A 49 3.87 17.88 -6.73
C ALA A 49 2.73 17.61 -5.75
N PHE A 50 2.93 16.70 -4.81
CA PHE A 50 2.00 16.49 -3.71
C PHE A 50 2.02 17.72 -2.80
N GLU A 51 0.83 18.21 -2.44
CA GLU A 51 0.68 19.27 -1.47
C GLU A 51 0.33 18.68 -0.09
N LEU A 52 0.82 19.32 0.97
CA LEU A 52 0.45 18.94 2.33
C LEU A 52 -1.00 19.35 2.59
N LYS A 53 -1.93 18.39 2.50
CA LYS A 53 -3.34 18.66 2.78
C LYS A 53 -3.54 19.06 4.25
N PRO A 54 -4.27 20.16 4.52
CA PRO A 54 -4.62 20.52 5.89
C PRO A 54 -5.61 19.49 6.46
N PRO A 55 -5.55 19.18 7.76
CA PRO A 55 -6.57 18.35 8.42
C PRO A 55 -7.95 19.02 8.34
N PRO A 56 -9.05 18.26 8.45
CA PRO A 56 -10.40 18.79 8.27
C PRO A 56 -10.90 19.66 9.45
N TYR A 57 -10.02 20.03 10.37
CA TYR A 57 -10.31 20.82 11.57
C TYR A 57 -9.09 21.64 12.03
N PRO A 58 -9.28 22.72 12.80
CA PRO A 58 -8.20 23.53 13.36
C PRO A 58 -7.24 22.74 14.28
N MET A 59 -6.00 23.22 14.43
CA MET A 59 -4.94 22.51 15.17
C MET A 59 -5.22 22.29 16.66
N ASN A 60 -6.08 23.11 17.27
CA ASN A 60 -6.48 22.99 18.67
C ASN A 60 -7.82 22.25 18.85
N ALA A 61 -8.45 21.79 17.77
CA ALA A 61 -9.81 21.26 17.83
C ALA A 61 -9.91 19.86 18.46
N LEU A 62 -8.77 19.21 18.69
CA LEU A 62 -8.68 17.91 19.37
C LEU A 62 -8.30 18.03 20.85
N GLU A 63 -8.11 19.25 21.37
CA GLU A 63 -7.86 19.45 22.80
C GLU A 63 -9.09 19.05 23.64
N PRO A 64 -8.89 18.50 24.85
CA PRO A 64 -7.61 18.28 25.54
C PRO A 64 -6.98 16.90 25.24
N HIS A 65 -7.46 16.19 24.22
CA HIS A 65 -7.13 14.78 23.98
C HIS A 65 -5.90 14.58 23.08
N MET A 66 -5.60 15.56 22.24
CA MET A 66 -4.33 15.74 21.55
C MET A 66 -4.00 17.24 21.60
N SER A 67 -2.82 17.59 22.11
CA SER A 67 -2.47 19.00 22.25
C SER A 67 -2.25 19.66 20.89
N ARG A 68 -2.46 20.98 20.83
CA ARG A 68 -2.04 21.77 19.67
C ARG A 68 -0.55 21.58 19.35
N GLU A 69 0.30 21.41 20.37
CA GLU A 69 1.73 21.20 20.18
C GLU A 69 2.01 19.88 19.44
N THR A 70 1.43 18.76 19.89
CA THR A 70 1.48 17.48 19.17
C THR A 70 1.03 17.64 17.73
N PHE A 71 -0.09 18.34 17.49
CA PHE A 71 -0.60 18.58 16.15
C PHE A 71 0.42 19.36 15.28
N GLU A 72 0.96 20.47 15.77
CA GLU A 72 1.91 21.33 15.06
C GLU A 72 3.19 20.56 14.67
N TYR A 73 3.69 19.69 15.54
CA TYR A 73 4.81 18.82 15.20
C TYR A 73 4.41 17.70 14.24
N HIS A 74 3.33 16.98 14.53
CA HIS A 74 2.93 15.80 13.77
C HIS A 74 2.50 16.13 12.34
N TRP A 75 1.58 17.09 12.16
CA TRP A 75 1.19 17.56 10.83
C TRP A 75 2.22 18.54 10.24
N GLY A 76 2.58 19.57 11.01
CA GLY A 76 3.37 20.69 10.50
C GLY A 76 4.83 20.38 10.23
N LYS A 77 5.41 19.37 10.90
CA LYS A 77 6.81 18.94 10.70
C LYS A 77 6.91 17.53 10.13
N HIS A 78 6.36 16.51 10.79
CA HIS A 78 6.53 15.11 10.37
C HIS A 78 5.82 14.82 9.04
N HIS A 79 4.52 15.08 8.95
CA HIS A 79 3.75 14.89 7.70
C HIS A 79 4.33 15.74 6.56
N ARG A 80 4.61 17.03 6.83
CA ARG A 80 5.28 17.92 5.86
C ARG A 80 6.58 17.33 5.32
N ALA A 81 7.45 16.81 6.19
CA ALA A 81 8.72 16.25 5.79
C ALA A 81 8.56 15.02 4.87
N TYR A 82 7.54 14.18 5.08
CA TYR A 82 7.25 13.06 4.19
C TYR A 82 6.83 13.54 2.79
N VAL A 83 5.92 14.52 2.72
CA VAL A 83 5.47 15.12 1.45
C VAL A 83 6.65 15.78 0.70
N ASP A 84 7.44 16.59 1.39
CA ASP A 84 8.58 17.30 0.79
C ASP A 84 9.65 16.33 0.27
N LYS A 85 9.94 15.25 1.02
CA LYS A 85 10.90 14.23 0.60
C LYS A 85 10.36 13.37 -0.53
N LEU A 86 9.07 13.02 -0.50
CA LEU A 86 8.41 12.30 -1.59
C LEU A 86 8.55 13.07 -2.91
N ASN A 87 8.19 14.35 -2.91
CA ASN A 87 8.31 15.21 -4.08
C ASN A 87 9.75 15.23 -4.65
N LYS A 88 10.76 15.32 -3.77
CA LYS A 88 12.17 15.26 -4.19
C LYS A 88 12.56 13.91 -4.80
N HIS A 89 11.96 12.81 -4.36
CA HIS A 89 12.28 11.47 -4.86
C HIS A 89 11.58 11.15 -6.19
N ILE A 90 10.41 11.72 -6.46
CA ILE A 90 9.59 11.35 -7.63
C ILE A 90 9.80 12.27 -8.83
N VAL A 91 10.22 13.52 -8.63
CA VAL A 91 10.38 14.49 -9.73
C VAL A 91 11.30 13.94 -10.82
N GLY A 92 10.78 13.90 -12.05
CA GLY A 92 11.51 13.40 -13.21
C GLY A 92 11.68 11.88 -13.28
N THR A 93 10.99 11.12 -12.41
CA THR A 93 10.90 9.65 -12.47
C THR A 93 9.57 9.22 -13.09
N GLU A 94 9.40 7.92 -13.34
CA GLU A 94 8.12 7.34 -13.78
C GLU A 94 6.99 7.46 -12.74
N LEU A 95 7.33 7.79 -11.49
CA LEU A 95 6.36 8.03 -10.42
C LEU A 95 5.76 9.44 -10.46
N ASP A 96 6.36 10.36 -11.23
CA ASP A 96 5.86 11.73 -11.39
C ASP A 96 4.50 11.72 -12.10
N GLY A 97 3.47 12.28 -11.45
CA GLY A 97 2.10 12.31 -11.98
C GLY A 97 1.23 11.12 -11.60
N MET A 98 1.76 10.09 -10.93
CA MET A 98 0.95 9.00 -10.37
C MET A 98 0.17 9.47 -9.14
N ARG A 99 -0.95 8.80 -8.84
CA ARG A 99 -1.66 9.02 -7.57
C ARG A 99 -0.82 8.49 -6.41
N LEU A 100 -1.03 9.05 -5.23
CA LEU A 100 -0.26 8.68 -4.03
C LEU A 100 -0.38 7.18 -3.72
N GLU A 101 -1.59 6.63 -3.83
CA GLU A 101 -1.88 5.22 -3.62
C GLU A 101 -1.14 4.33 -4.63
N ASP A 102 -1.12 4.73 -5.90
CA ASP A 102 -0.45 3.99 -6.96
C ASP A 102 1.08 3.97 -6.74
N ILE A 103 1.65 5.08 -6.25
CA ILE A 103 3.08 5.13 -5.86
C ILE A 103 3.35 4.18 -4.69
N VAL A 104 2.50 4.16 -3.66
CA VAL A 104 2.64 3.23 -2.53
C VAL A 104 2.67 1.78 -3.00
N LEU A 105 1.71 1.40 -3.86
CA LEU A 105 1.62 0.04 -4.39
C LEU A 105 2.83 -0.33 -5.26
N ALA A 106 3.23 0.56 -6.18
CA ALA A 106 4.35 0.32 -7.09
C ALA A 106 5.70 0.22 -6.35
N THR A 107 5.88 1.01 -5.29
CA THR A 107 7.16 1.12 -4.57
C THR A 107 7.30 0.14 -3.42
N TYR A 108 6.24 -0.55 -2.99
CA TYR A 108 6.34 -1.60 -1.97
C TYR A 108 7.18 -2.79 -2.43
N ASN A 109 7.10 -3.13 -3.72
CA ASN A 109 7.95 -4.12 -4.39
C ASN A 109 8.08 -5.45 -3.61
N LYS A 110 6.94 -6.07 -3.27
CA LYS A 110 6.88 -7.35 -2.55
C LYS A 110 7.62 -7.35 -1.20
N GLY A 111 7.69 -6.18 -0.55
CA GLY A 111 8.42 -5.97 0.70
C GLY A 111 9.89 -5.56 0.50
N ASN A 112 10.44 -5.64 -0.71
CA ASN A 112 11.74 -5.06 -1.06
C ASN A 112 11.59 -3.59 -1.47
N MET A 113 11.11 -2.80 -0.52
CA MET A 113 10.65 -1.42 -0.70
C MET A 113 11.67 -0.55 -1.45
N LEU A 114 11.20 0.15 -2.49
CA LEU A 114 11.98 1.16 -3.20
C LEU A 114 12.15 2.43 -2.35
N PRO A 115 13.16 3.28 -2.61
CA PRO A 115 13.47 4.44 -1.77
C PRO A 115 12.32 5.44 -1.56
N SER A 116 11.36 5.51 -2.48
CA SER A 116 10.19 6.40 -2.38
C SER A 116 9.08 5.85 -1.47
N PHE A 117 9.05 4.55 -1.20
CA PHE A 117 7.95 3.89 -0.49
C PHE A 117 7.67 4.51 0.87
N ASN A 118 8.69 4.65 1.72
CA ASN A 118 8.49 5.13 3.08
C ASN A 118 7.87 6.53 3.12
N ASN A 119 8.28 7.44 2.24
CA ASN A 119 7.72 8.80 2.20
C ASN A 119 6.32 8.81 1.58
N ALA A 120 6.09 8.01 0.52
CA ALA A 120 4.77 7.87 -0.10
C ALA A 120 3.75 7.31 0.88
N ALA A 121 4.09 6.20 1.53
CA ALA A 121 3.21 5.52 2.46
C ALA A 121 2.99 6.35 3.73
N GLN A 122 4.01 7.02 4.28
CA GLN A 122 3.80 7.90 5.43
C GLN A 122 2.95 9.13 5.08
N ALA A 123 3.12 9.74 3.90
CA ALA A 123 2.23 10.83 3.48
C ALA A 123 0.78 10.35 3.42
N TRP A 124 0.53 9.17 2.82
CA TRP A 124 -0.82 8.60 2.76
C TRP A 124 -1.37 8.25 4.16
N ASN A 125 -0.57 7.61 5.00
CA ASN A 125 -0.98 7.19 6.35
C ASN A 125 -1.40 8.39 7.21
N HIS A 126 -0.65 9.49 7.13
CA HIS A 126 -0.94 10.69 7.92
C HIS A 126 -2.19 11.40 7.41
N GLU A 127 -2.36 11.55 6.09
CA GLU A 127 -3.60 12.08 5.52
C GLU A 127 -4.81 11.27 6.02
N PHE A 128 -4.72 9.94 5.93
CA PHE A 128 -5.77 9.04 6.40
C PHE A 128 -6.01 9.12 7.93
N PHE A 129 -4.95 9.33 8.72
CA PHE A 129 -5.01 9.49 10.17
C PHE A 129 -5.75 10.76 10.61
N TRP A 130 -5.48 11.90 9.97
CA TRP A 130 -6.19 13.15 10.27
C TRP A 130 -7.68 13.03 9.97
N GLU A 131 -8.04 12.35 8.88
CA GLU A 131 -9.45 12.07 8.55
C GLU A 131 -10.10 10.99 9.44
N SER A 132 -9.28 10.21 10.17
CA SER A 132 -9.77 9.18 11.10
C SER A 132 -10.25 9.75 12.42
N MET A 133 -10.01 11.05 12.66
CA MET A 133 -10.39 11.74 13.88
C MET A 133 -11.38 12.89 13.60
N LYS A 134 -12.07 13.35 14.64
CA LYS A 134 -12.84 14.59 14.61
C LYS A 134 -12.94 15.22 16.01
N PRO A 135 -13.18 16.54 16.11
CA PRO A 135 -13.58 17.18 17.36
C PRO A 135 -14.87 16.55 17.90
N GLY A 136 -14.88 16.17 19.19
CA GLY A 136 -16.01 15.47 19.80
C GLY A 136 -16.27 14.08 19.21
N GLY A 137 -15.20 13.40 18.77
CA GLY A 137 -15.27 12.01 18.29
C GLY A 137 -15.41 10.98 19.41
N GLY A 138 -15.09 9.73 19.08
CA GLY A 138 -15.27 8.59 19.96
C GLY A 138 -16.70 8.08 20.01
N GLY A 139 -17.08 7.43 21.12
CA GLY A 139 -18.34 6.71 21.24
C GLY A 139 -18.36 5.43 20.43
N GLU A 140 -19.55 5.00 20.01
CA GLU A 140 -19.76 3.79 19.20
C GLU A 140 -20.20 4.15 17.77
N PRO A 141 -19.84 3.33 16.76
CA PRO A 141 -20.42 3.46 15.44
C PRO A 141 -21.90 3.04 15.47
N SER A 142 -22.61 3.32 14.38
CA SER A 142 -24.01 2.92 14.21
C SER A 142 -24.25 2.31 12.83
N GLY A 143 -25.46 1.79 12.60
CA GLY A 143 -25.85 1.20 11.33
C GLY A 143 -25.01 -0.01 10.94
N GLU A 144 -24.80 -0.18 9.65
CA GLU A 144 -24.12 -1.36 9.09
C GLU A 144 -22.69 -1.55 9.63
N LEU A 145 -21.98 -0.47 9.93
CA LEU A 145 -20.62 -0.57 10.49
C LEU A 145 -20.66 -1.30 11.85
N LEU A 146 -21.61 -0.96 12.73
CA LEU A 146 -21.77 -1.63 14.02
C LEU A 146 -22.21 -3.09 13.84
N GLU A 147 -23.09 -3.36 12.89
CA GLU A 147 -23.53 -4.73 12.57
C GLU A 147 -22.36 -5.61 12.11
N LEU A 148 -21.52 -5.12 11.20
CA LEU A 148 -20.33 -5.84 10.75
C LEU A 148 -19.30 -6.01 11.87
N ILE A 149 -19.13 -5.01 12.74
CA ILE A 149 -18.25 -5.14 13.91
C ILE A 149 -18.76 -6.25 14.83
N ASN A 150 -20.05 -6.26 15.16
CA ASN A 150 -20.64 -7.30 16.02
C ASN A 150 -20.57 -8.68 15.35
N ARG A 151 -20.74 -8.76 14.03
CA ARG A 151 -20.60 -10.01 13.28
C ARG A 151 -19.17 -10.56 13.33
N ASP A 152 -18.16 -9.72 13.10
CA ASP A 152 -16.79 -10.16 12.87
C ASP A 152 -15.96 -10.28 14.16
N PHE A 153 -16.30 -9.50 15.19
CA PHE A 153 -15.59 -9.47 16.48
C PHE A 153 -16.46 -9.92 17.66
N GLY A 154 -17.74 -10.22 17.43
CA GLY A 154 -18.72 -10.63 18.46
C GLY A 154 -19.40 -9.47 19.18
N SER A 155 -18.67 -8.39 19.48
CA SER A 155 -19.23 -7.14 20.02
C SER A 155 -18.31 -5.94 19.75
N PHE A 156 -18.84 -4.72 19.88
CA PHE A 156 -18.03 -3.50 19.83
C PHE A 156 -16.94 -3.49 20.90
N ASP A 157 -17.25 -3.89 22.14
CA ASP A 157 -16.26 -3.98 23.23
C ASP A 157 -15.11 -4.93 22.90
N MET A 158 -15.42 -6.09 22.28
CA MET A 158 -14.41 -7.06 21.85
C MET A 158 -13.55 -6.48 20.72
N PHE A 159 -14.16 -5.81 19.75
CA PHE A 159 -13.42 -5.08 18.71
C PHE A 159 -12.48 -4.03 19.33
N VAL A 160 -12.95 -3.19 20.26
CA VAL A 160 -12.12 -2.17 20.92
C VAL A 160 -10.96 -2.84 21.64
N LYS A 161 -11.21 -3.92 22.39
CA LYS A 161 -10.15 -4.67 23.09
C LYS A 161 -9.09 -5.22 22.13
N GLU A 162 -9.50 -5.81 21.03
CA GLU A 162 -8.59 -6.34 20.01
C GLU A 162 -7.80 -5.21 19.31
N PHE A 163 -8.46 -4.09 18.99
CA PHE A 163 -7.84 -2.95 18.33
C PHE A 163 -6.79 -2.28 19.25
N LYS A 164 -7.16 -2.04 20.51
CA LYS A 164 -6.24 -1.51 21.53
C LYS A 164 -5.04 -2.45 21.72
N THR A 165 -5.27 -3.76 21.72
CA THR A 165 -4.20 -4.77 21.82
C THR A 165 -3.26 -4.73 20.61
N ALA A 166 -3.80 -4.64 19.39
CA ALA A 166 -3.00 -4.53 18.17
C ALA A 166 -2.11 -3.28 18.18
N ALA A 167 -2.68 -2.13 18.55
CA ALA A 167 -1.96 -0.86 18.68
C ALA A 167 -0.86 -0.91 19.76
N ALA A 168 -1.17 -1.44 20.94
CA ALA A 168 -0.21 -1.52 22.04
C ALA A 168 0.95 -2.48 21.75
N THR A 169 0.66 -3.62 21.09
CA THR A 169 1.64 -4.69 20.82
C THR A 169 2.40 -4.50 19.51
N GLN A 170 2.19 -3.41 18.77
CA GLN A 170 3.07 -3.04 17.67
C GLN A 170 4.41 -2.59 18.25
N PHE A 171 5.44 -3.42 18.15
CA PHE A 171 6.76 -3.08 18.68
C PHE A 171 7.43 -2.02 17.81
N GLY A 172 8.05 -1.03 18.46
CA GLY A 172 8.64 0.13 17.79
C GLY A 172 7.59 1.03 17.12
N SER A 173 7.98 1.59 15.99
CA SER A 173 7.16 2.46 15.15
C SER A 173 6.19 1.66 14.28
N GLY A 174 4.97 2.18 14.10
CA GLY A 174 3.99 1.55 13.24
C GLY A 174 2.59 2.11 13.40
N TRP A 175 1.63 1.33 12.93
CA TRP A 175 0.22 1.70 12.86
C TRP A 175 -0.66 0.51 13.23
N ALA A 176 -1.85 0.77 13.73
CA ALA A 176 -2.91 -0.25 13.83
C ALA A 176 -4.12 0.19 13.03
N TRP A 177 -4.76 -0.77 12.36
CA TRP A 177 -5.78 -0.54 11.35
C TRP A 177 -6.99 -1.42 11.58
N LEU A 178 -8.17 -0.84 11.35
CA LEU A 178 -9.35 -1.59 10.95
C LEU A 178 -9.41 -1.53 9.43
N ALA A 179 -9.56 -2.67 8.78
CA ALA A 179 -9.67 -2.75 7.33
C ALA A 179 -10.79 -3.70 6.91
N TYR A 180 -11.36 -3.46 5.74
CA TYR A 180 -12.27 -4.38 5.07
C TYR A 180 -11.47 -5.28 4.13
N LYS A 181 -11.44 -6.57 4.44
CA LYS A 181 -10.83 -7.61 3.61
C LYS A 181 -11.91 -8.23 2.73
N ALA A 182 -11.89 -7.85 1.46
CA ALA A 182 -12.85 -8.34 0.47
C ALA A 182 -12.26 -9.31 -0.56
N ASN A 183 -10.94 -9.40 -0.70
CA ASN A 183 -10.34 -9.92 -1.93
C ASN A 183 -9.95 -11.40 -1.91
N LYS A 184 -10.32 -12.04 -3.03
CA LYS A 184 -9.85 -13.32 -3.56
C LYS A 184 -8.62 -13.19 -4.49
N LEU A 185 -8.02 -12.00 -4.60
CA LEU A 185 -6.99 -11.72 -5.59
C LEU A 185 -5.57 -12.04 -5.10
N ASN A 186 -4.82 -12.68 -5.99
CA ASN A 186 -3.39 -12.92 -5.88
C ASN A 186 -2.67 -11.58 -6.16
N VAL A 187 -2.53 -10.74 -5.14
CA VAL A 187 -1.80 -9.47 -5.28
C VAL A 187 -0.34 -9.81 -5.59
N GLU A 188 0.13 -9.59 -6.82
CA GLU A 188 1.52 -9.90 -7.20
C GLU A 188 2.55 -9.23 -6.26
N ASN A 189 2.16 -8.09 -5.68
CA ASN A 189 2.94 -7.25 -4.79
C ASN A 189 2.87 -7.63 -3.30
N ALA A 190 2.13 -8.68 -2.93
CA ALA A 190 2.11 -9.19 -1.56
C ALA A 190 2.20 -10.72 -1.55
N ILE A 191 3.06 -11.25 -0.68
CA ILE A 191 2.96 -12.65 -0.27
C ILE A 191 1.78 -12.74 0.70
N ASN A 192 0.56 -12.68 0.17
CA ASN A 192 -0.65 -12.93 0.94
C ASN A 192 -0.93 -14.44 0.93
N PRO A 193 -1.36 -15.03 2.05
CA PRO A 193 -1.92 -16.37 2.02
C PRO A 193 -3.14 -16.39 1.07
N LEU A 194 -3.27 -17.50 0.34
CA LEU A 194 -4.33 -17.76 -0.63
C LEU A 194 -5.73 -17.38 -0.08
N PRO A 195 -6.67 -16.95 -0.94
CA PRO A 195 -8.04 -16.64 -0.55
C PRO A 195 -8.68 -17.77 0.25
N SER A 196 -9.40 -17.42 1.31
CA SER A 196 -10.25 -18.36 2.05
C SER A 196 -11.71 -18.02 1.78
N GLU A 197 -12.64 -18.97 1.90
CA GLU A 197 -14.09 -18.78 1.76
C GLU A 197 -14.72 -17.70 2.69
N LYS A 198 -13.95 -17.05 3.56
CA LYS A 198 -14.39 -15.99 4.51
C LYS A 198 -13.99 -14.57 4.09
N ASP A 199 -14.01 -14.27 2.79
CA ASP A 199 -13.77 -12.90 2.29
C ASP A 199 -15.07 -12.06 2.40
N LYS A 200 -14.93 -10.72 2.49
CA LYS A 200 -15.97 -9.73 2.88
C LYS A 200 -16.14 -9.54 4.39
N LYS A 201 -15.03 -9.41 5.11
CA LYS A 201 -15.03 -9.19 6.57
C LYS A 201 -14.13 -8.04 7.02
N LEU A 202 -14.42 -7.51 8.19
CA LEU A 202 -13.56 -6.61 8.93
C LEU A 202 -12.39 -7.39 9.55
N VAL A 203 -11.21 -6.78 9.52
CA VAL A 203 -10.00 -7.31 10.13
C VAL A 203 -9.25 -6.20 10.86
N ILE A 204 -8.63 -6.56 11.98
CA ILE A 204 -7.66 -5.72 12.66
C ILE A 204 -6.26 -6.18 12.24
N VAL A 205 -5.44 -5.25 11.78
CA VAL A 205 -4.04 -5.51 11.42
C VAL A 205 -3.14 -4.43 12.02
N LYS A 206 -1.90 -4.79 12.35
CA LYS A 206 -0.86 -3.82 12.73
C LYS A 206 0.29 -3.91 11.74
N THR A 207 0.93 -2.78 11.49
CA THR A 207 1.97 -2.66 10.47
C THR A 207 3.21 -1.96 11.02
N PRO A 208 4.41 -2.42 10.66
CA PRO A 208 5.64 -1.75 11.06
C PRO A 208 5.91 -0.52 10.19
N ASN A 209 6.51 0.50 10.80
CA ASN A 209 7.01 1.69 10.12
C ASN A 209 5.94 2.36 9.24
N ALA A 210 6.14 2.34 7.92
CA ALA A 210 5.29 3.01 6.93
C ALA A 210 4.27 2.08 6.26
N VAL A 211 4.35 0.77 6.49
CA VAL A 211 3.49 -0.21 5.81
C VAL A 211 2.03 0.09 6.14
N ASN A 212 1.15 -0.04 5.15
CA ASN A 212 -0.28 0.13 5.32
C ASN A 212 -1.06 -0.96 4.55
N PRO A 213 -2.34 -1.20 4.86
CA PRO A 213 -3.08 -2.32 4.29
C PRO A 213 -3.33 -2.24 2.77
N LEU A 214 -3.06 -1.09 2.12
CA LEU A 214 -3.19 -0.97 0.66
C LEU A 214 -2.31 -1.98 -0.06
N VAL A 215 -1.09 -2.21 0.44
CA VAL A 215 -0.13 -3.14 -0.18
C VAL A 215 -0.61 -4.59 -0.15
N TRP A 216 -1.65 -4.89 0.65
CA TRP A 216 -2.29 -6.20 0.74
C TRP A 216 -3.65 -6.23 0.05
N ASP A 217 -4.01 -5.17 -0.68
CA ASP A 217 -5.32 -4.94 -1.31
C ASP A 217 -6.48 -5.07 -0.31
N TYR A 218 -6.24 -4.63 0.92
CA TYR A 218 -7.29 -4.41 1.91
C TYR A 218 -7.73 -2.95 1.83
N SER A 219 -9.01 -2.68 2.11
CA SER A 219 -9.51 -1.31 2.20
C SER A 219 -9.37 -0.79 3.64
N PRO A 220 -8.45 0.14 3.95
CA PRO A 220 -8.33 0.68 5.29
C PRO A 220 -9.56 1.52 5.64
N LEU A 221 -10.06 1.38 6.87
CA LEU A 221 -11.25 2.08 7.37
C LEU A 221 -10.92 3.03 8.51
N LEU A 222 -10.10 2.59 9.47
CA LEU A 222 -9.62 3.36 10.63
C LEU A 222 -8.13 3.11 10.82
N THR A 223 -7.39 4.12 11.26
CA THR A 223 -5.99 3.95 11.69
C THR A 223 -5.69 4.72 12.96
N ILE A 224 -4.71 4.25 13.71
CA ILE A 224 -4.05 4.98 14.78
C ILE A 224 -2.54 4.95 14.56
N ASP A 225 -1.91 6.13 14.62
CA ASP A 225 -0.45 6.26 14.61
C ASP A 225 0.10 5.87 16.00
N VAL A 226 0.98 4.86 16.06
CA VAL A 226 1.66 4.46 17.31
C VAL A 226 3.18 4.71 17.25
N TRP A 227 3.63 5.55 16.33
CA TRP A 227 4.94 6.19 16.44
C TRP A 227 4.94 7.12 17.65
N GLU A 228 6.07 7.17 18.37
CA GLU A 228 6.16 7.98 19.59
C GLU A 228 5.86 9.46 19.34
N HIS A 229 6.22 10.01 18.18
CA HIS A 229 5.92 11.41 17.84
C HIS A 229 4.42 11.75 17.86
N ALA A 230 3.53 10.75 17.74
CA ALA A 230 2.09 10.96 17.74
C ALA A 230 1.50 11.18 19.15
N TYR A 231 2.23 10.79 20.20
CA TYR A 231 1.70 10.79 21.57
C TYR A 231 2.71 11.20 22.64
N TYR A 232 4.01 11.30 22.36
CA TYR A 232 5.03 11.45 23.41
C TYR A 232 4.94 12.77 24.17
N LEU A 233 4.54 13.86 23.49
CA LEU A 233 4.36 15.17 24.15
C LEU A 233 3.19 15.14 25.14
N ASP A 234 2.14 14.37 24.82
CA ASP A 234 0.91 14.34 25.62
C ASP A 234 0.89 13.20 26.66
N PHE A 235 1.53 12.06 26.36
CA PHE A 235 1.44 10.80 27.14
C PHE A 235 2.79 10.17 27.48
N GLN A 236 3.92 10.69 26.96
CA GLN A 236 5.25 10.11 27.13
C GLN A 236 5.29 8.61 26.81
N ASN A 237 5.62 7.73 27.77
CA ASN A 237 5.66 6.28 27.57
C ASN A 237 4.29 5.60 27.67
N CYS A 238 3.23 6.32 28.06
CA CYS A 238 1.89 5.78 28.30
C CYS A 238 1.09 5.60 27.00
N ARG A 239 1.66 4.84 26.04
CA ARG A 239 0.98 4.47 24.79
C ARG A 239 -0.42 3.87 25.02
N PRO A 240 -0.66 2.98 26.02
CA PRO A 240 -2.00 2.45 26.27
C PRO A 240 -3.07 3.52 26.61
N ASP A 241 -2.66 4.60 27.28
CA ASP A 241 -3.55 5.69 27.66
C ASP A 241 -3.90 6.53 26.42
N TYR A 242 -2.91 6.86 25.59
CA TYR A 242 -3.11 7.49 24.29
C TYR A 242 -4.09 6.70 23.41
N ILE A 243 -3.87 5.39 23.28
CA ILE A 243 -4.74 4.50 22.49
C ILE A 243 -6.18 4.53 23.04
N SER A 244 -6.34 4.55 24.36
CA SER A 244 -7.65 4.60 25.00
C SER A 244 -8.36 5.92 24.73
N VAL A 245 -7.67 7.04 24.92
CA VAL A 245 -8.18 8.38 24.62
C VAL A 245 -8.56 8.52 23.14
N PHE A 246 -7.73 8.00 22.23
CA PHE A 246 -8.02 8.00 20.80
C PHE A 246 -9.36 7.32 20.50
N MET A 247 -9.56 6.08 20.97
CA MET A 247 -10.79 5.31 20.74
C MET A 247 -12.02 5.97 21.37
N GLU A 248 -11.86 6.53 22.56
CA GLU A 248 -12.99 7.03 23.36
C GLU A 248 -13.41 8.47 23.01
N LYS A 249 -12.50 9.27 22.43
CA LYS A 249 -12.69 10.72 22.29
C LYS A 249 -12.37 11.29 20.91
N LEU A 250 -11.63 10.59 20.06
CA LEU A 250 -11.12 11.17 18.81
C LEU A 250 -11.68 10.50 17.56
N VAL A 251 -11.96 9.19 17.56
CA VAL A 251 -12.38 8.45 16.36
C VAL A 251 -13.60 9.08 15.68
N SER A 252 -13.51 9.29 14.37
CA SER A 252 -14.63 9.69 13.52
C SER A 252 -15.34 8.47 12.92
N TRP A 253 -16.32 7.90 13.63
CA TRP A 253 -17.08 6.74 13.13
C TRP A 253 -17.83 6.99 11.83
N GLU A 254 -18.18 8.24 11.55
CA GLU A 254 -18.78 8.67 10.27
C GLU A 254 -17.82 8.52 9.09
N ALA A 255 -16.55 8.90 9.28
CA ALA A 255 -15.52 8.70 8.28
C ALA A 255 -15.26 7.20 8.06
N VAL A 256 -15.23 6.41 9.13
CA VAL A 256 -15.08 4.94 9.05
C VAL A 256 -16.25 4.31 8.28
N GLY A 257 -17.50 4.73 8.56
CA GLY A 257 -18.69 4.26 7.85
C GLY A 257 -18.66 4.63 6.37
N SER A 258 -18.34 5.89 6.04
CA SER A 258 -18.24 6.35 4.64
C SER A 258 -17.17 5.57 3.86
N ARG A 259 -16.05 5.23 4.50
CA ARG A 259 -14.98 4.40 3.90
C ARG A 259 -15.42 2.96 3.71
N LEU A 260 -16.23 2.41 4.62
CA LEU A 260 -16.80 1.07 4.49
C LEU A 260 -17.74 1.00 3.29
N ASP A 261 -18.62 1.98 3.12
CA ASP A 261 -19.54 2.06 1.98
C ASP A 261 -18.76 2.12 0.66
N ALA A 262 -17.75 2.99 0.59
CA ALA A 262 -16.86 3.08 -0.57
C ALA A 262 -16.08 1.78 -0.82
N ALA A 263 -15.64 1.09 0.23
CA ALA A 263 -14.94 -0.19 0.12
C ALA A 263 -15.86 -1.28 -0.45
N LYS A 264 -17.11 -1.37 0.01
CA LYS A 264 -18.10 -2.31 -0.50
C LYS A 264 -18.49 -2.00 -1.94
N ALA A 265 -18.70 -0.73 -2.28
CA ALA A 265 -19.01 -0.31 -3.64
C ALA A 265 -17.90 -0.72 -4.63
N ARG A 266 -16.62 -0.48 -4.28
CA ARG A 266 -15.46 -0.90 -5.08
C ARG A 266 -15.41 -2.41 -5.31
N VAL A 267 -15.84 -3.21 -4.33
CA VAL A 267 -15.88 -4.68 -4.48
C VAL A 267 -16.94 -5.09 -5.48
N VAL A 268 -18.13 -4.48 -5.41
CA VAL A 268 -19.20 -4.73 -6.38
C VAL A 268 -18.78 -4.31 -7.79
N GLU A 269 -18.15 -3.16 -7.94
CA GLU A 269 -17.61 -2.69 -9.23
C GLU A 269 -16.61 -3.68 -9.82
N ARG A 270 -15.65 -4.17 -9.01
CA ARG A 270 -14.67 -5.17 -9.43
C ARG A 270 -15.33 -6.50 -9.82
N GLU A 271 -16.32 -6.96 -9.06
CA GLU A 271 -17.06 -8.19 -9.37
C GLU A 271 -17.81 -8.06 -10.71
N VAL A 272 -18.40 -6.90 -10.99
CA VAL A 272 -19.07 -6.61 -12.27
C VAL A 272 -18.07 -6.55 -13.42
N GLU A 273 -16.91 -5.91 -13.22
CA GLU A 273 -15.85 -5.86 -14.24
C GLU A 273 -15.28 -7.24 -14.55
N GLU A 274 -15.07 -8.08 -13.52
CA GLU A 274 -14.61 -9.45 -13.72
C GLU A 274 -15.64 -10.30 -14.47
N GLN A 275 -16.92 -10.15 -14.15
CA GLN A 275 -18.00 -10.83 -14.87
C GLN A 275 -18.07 -10.40 -16.34
N LYS A 276 -17.91 -9.10 -16.63
CA LYS A 276 -17.85 -8.59 -18.01
C LYS A 276 -16.65 -9.16 -18.76
N ARG A 277 -15.46 -9.16 -18.15
CA ARG A 277 -14.26 -9.73 -18.76
C ARG A 277 -14.43 -11.23 -19.07
N ARG A 278 -14.99 -12.00 -18.14
CA ARG A 278 -15.30 -13.43 -18.38
C ARG A 278 -16.30 -13.62 -19.52
N ALA A 279 -17.34 -12.80 -19.59
CA ALA A 279 -18.30 -12.85 -20.69
C ALA A 279 -17.68 -12.47 -22.05
N GLU A 280 -16.75 -11.52 -22.09
CA GLU A 280 -16.00 -11.17 -23.29
C GLU A 280 -15.04 -12.28 -23.73
N GLU A 281 -14.35 -12.91 -22.77
CA GLU A 281 -13.48 -14.08 -23.01
C GLU A 281 -14.29 -15.30 -23.49
N GLU A 282 -15.50 -15.52 -22.96
CA GLU A 282 -16.42 -16.59 -23.38
C GLU A 282 -17.06 -16.29 -24.75
N GLY A 283 -17.44 -15.04 -25.02
CA GLY A 283 -18.02 -14.60 -26.29
C GLY A 283 -17.02 -14.51 -27.46
N GLN A 284 -15.72 -14.40 -27.17
CA GLN A 284 -14.64 -14.50 -28.17
C GLN A 284 -14.25 -15.95 -28.48
N ASN A 285 -14.72 -16.91 -27.68
CA ASN A 285 -14.53 -18.34 -27.88
C ASN A 285 -15.71 -19.01 -28.61
N ASP A 286 -16.51 -18.26 -29.38
CA ASP A 286 -17.49 -18.84 -30.30
C ASP A 286 -16.73 -19.56 -31.44
N PRO A 287 -16.75 -20.91 -31.51
CA PRO A 287 -16.16 -21.62 -32.61
C PRO A 287 -17.05 -21.40 -33.83
N LYS A 288 -16.60 -20.52 -34.74
CA LYS A 288 -16.89 -20.75 -36.15
C LYS A 288 -16.47 -22.19 -36.45
N ASP A 289 -17.46 -23.00 -36.79
CA ASP A 289 -17.39 -24.42 -37.09
C ASP A 289 -17.67 -25.37 -35.91
N THR A 290 -18.91 -25.36 -35.43
CA THR A 290 -19.60 -26.63 -35.16
C THR A 290 -20.85 -26.64 -36.02
N GLY A 291 -20.89 -27.51 -37.02
CA GLY A 291 -22.02 -27.66 -37.92
C GLY A 291 -23.32 -27.85 -37.16
N VAL A 292 -24.13 -26.80 -37.10
CA VAL A 292 -25.53 -26.90 -36.72
C VAL A 292 -26.25 -27.51 -37.92
N THR A 293 -26.50 -28.82 -37.87
CA THR A 293 -27.44 -29.46 -38.77
C THR A 293 -28.83 -28.91 -38.45
N VAL A 294 -29.32 -27.99 -39.28
CA VAL A 294 -30.68 -27.48 -39.20
C VAL A 294 -31.60 -28.56 -39.80
N LEU A 295 -32.29 -29.30 -38.94
CA LEU A 295 -33.33 -30.26 -39.35
C LEU A 295 -34.64 -29.51 -39.60
N TYR A 296 -35.12 -29.54 -40.84
CA TYR A 296 -36.45 -29.07 -41.21
C TYR A 296 -37.44 -30.23 -41.18
N PHE A 297 -38.66 -29.95 -40.70
CA PHE A 297 -39.77 -30.90 -40.65
C PHE A 297 -40.87 -30.43 -41.60
N ASP A 298 -41.21 -31.26 -42.58
CA ASP A 298 -42.45 -31.09 -43.35
C ASP A 298 -43.63 -31.74 -42.61
N ASP A 299 -44.87 -31.30 -42.91
CA ASP A 299 -46.12 -31.71 -42.25
C ASP A 299 -46.41 -33.24 -42.28
N ASP A 300 -45.62 -34.02 -43.02
CA ASP A 300 -45.71 -35.49 -43.10
C ASP A 300 -44.58 -36.24 -42.35
N GLY A 301 -43.68 -35.53 -41.64
CA GLY A 301 -42.78 -36.12 -40.65
C GLY A 301 -41.56 -36.90 -41.17
N LYS A 302 -41.01 -36.59 -42.36
CA LYS A 302 -39.74 -37.17 -42.85
C LYS A 302 -38.58 -36.19 -42.77
N ILE A 303 -37.41 -36.71 -42.36
CA ILE A 303 -36.16 -35.96 -42.18
C ILE A 303 -35.31 -36.05 -43.47
N PHE A 304 -34.76 -34.93 -43.94
CA PHE A 304 -33.78 -34.89 -45.02
C PHE A 304 -32.56 -34.03 -44.64
N GLU A 305 -31.39 -34.44 -45.11
CA GLU A 305 -30.08 -33.82 -44.86
C GLU A 305 -29.63 -33.14 -46.16
N ALA A 306 -29.41 -31.82 -46.13
CA ALA A 306 -28.93 -31.06 -47.28
C ALA A 306 -27.42 -30.79 -47.12
N ASP A 307 -26.61 -31.46 -47.93
CA ASP A 307 -25.17 -31.24 -48.00
C ASP A 307 -24.89 -29.99 -48.85
N ALA A 308 -24.33 -28.96 -48.23
CA ALA A 308 -23.91 -27.74 -48.90
C ALA A 308 -22.45 -27.89 -49.34
N SER A 309 -22.21 -28.68 -50.38
CA SER A 309 -20.92 -28.77 -51.05
C SER A 309 -20.92 -28.04 -52.41
N GLU A 310 -19.96 -27.11 -52.51
CA GLU A 310 -19.36 -26.47 -53.69
C GLU A 310 -20.12 -25.34 -54.45
N PRO A 311 -19.48 -24.17 -54.66
CA PRO A 311 -19.84 -23.26 -55.74
C PRO A 311 -19.14 -23.71 -57.04
N GLU A 312 -19.92 -24.15 -58.03
CA GLU A 312 -19.46 -24.33 -59.40
C GLU A 312 -19.12 -22.95 -60.02
N GLU A 313 -17.87 -22.81 -60.48
CA GLU A 313 -17.49 -21.83 -61.50
C GLU A 313 -18.23 -22.14 -62.81
N ALA A 314 -18.91 -21.14 -63.39
CA ALA A 314 -19.29 -21.16 -64.80
C ALA A 314 -19.32 -19.75 -65.39
N THR A 315 -18.33 -19.50 -66.26
CA THR A 315 -18.31 -18.70 -67.51
C THR A 315 -19.31 -17.56 -67.72
#